data_AF-A0A0F9WWT6-F1
#
_entry.id   AF-A0A0F9WWT6-F1
#
_cell.length_a   1.000
_cell.length_b   1.000
_cell.length_c   1.000
_cell.angle_alpha   90.00
_cell.angle_beta   90.00
_cell.angle_gamma   90.00
#
_symmetry.space_group_name_H-M   'P 1'
#
loop_
_entity.id
_entity.type
_entity.pdbx_description
1 polymer ?
#
loop_
_entity_poly.entity_id
_entity_poly.type
_entity_poly.pdbx_seq_one_letter_code
_entity_poly.pdbx_strand_id
1 'polypeptide(L)'
;MSGLYYVLVKWAPVKHSNDAILTRNILHFSSRYDADEFYREIQVLQYNNAPYFTRLVRSSPQFWCYDSAQVQEAIHRLFLWNLVSKFKDVVSFANANQAQWNSSSNSVTGPDWVGGGSYFIRNRRQPNLYWWVHDTHIHTSEQRRTKFRIQQVIHSDSGSGCCPPVLIRKDKITVDVIPETVTSGAVAGGTQFVSIRNSNSNCLTLTNKPHDWTFEELINKQVGVRWGNEIPEEKGQARPLLVFMPNGGGDEWELC
;
A
#
# COMPACT_ATOMS: atom_id res chain seq x y z
N MET A 1 9.71 10.84 -17.88
CA MET A 1 8.34 10.73 -18.43
C MET A 1 7.55 9.83 -17.49
N SER A 2 6.51 10.34 -16.82
CA SER A 2 5.57 9.46 -16.11
C SER A 2 4.74 8.75 -17.17
N GLY A 3 4.97 7.45 -17.36
CA GLY A 3 4.13 6.65 -18.24
C GLY A 3 2.71 6.57 -17.68
N LEU A 4 1.71 6.46 -18.57
CA LEU A 4 0.34 6.13 -18.18
C LEU A 4 0.33 4.79 -17.45
N TYR A 5 -0.48 4.71 -16.39
CA TYR A 5 -0.69 3.50 -15.62
C TYR A 5 -1.99 2.81 -16.09
N TYR A 6 -1.88 1.57 -16.53
CA TYR A 6 -2.99 0.82 -17.11
C TYR A 6 -3.53 -0.20 -16.12
N VAL A 7 -4.85 -0.26 -16.00
CA VAL A 7 -5.55 -1.30 -15.24
C VAL A 7 -6.54 -2.00 -16.17
N LEU A 8 -6.39 -3.32 -16.27
CA LEU A 8 -7.37 -4.19 -16.90
C LEU A 8 -8.47 -4.53 -15.90
N VAL A 9 -9.70 -4.19 -16.26
CA VAL A 9 -10.89 -4.41 -15.45
C VAL A 9 -11.81 -5.39 -16.17
N LYS A 10 -11.92 -6.60 -15.63
CA LYS A 10 -12.69 -7.70 -16.20
C LYS A 10 -14.02 -7.83 -15.47
N TRP A 11 -15.12 -7.88 -16.22
CA TRP A 11 -16.39 -8.34 -15.64
C TRP A 11 -16.31 -9.85 -15.40
N ALA A 12 -16.63 -10.30 -14.19
CA ALA A 12 -16.48 -11.69 -13.74
C ALA A 12 -17.63 -12.07 -12.79
N PRO A 13 -18.85 -12.28 -13.31
CA PRO A 13 -20.02 -12.56 -12.49
C PRO A 13 -19.94 -13.95 -11.85
N VAL A 14 -20.53 -14.08 -10.67
CA VAL A 14 -20.46 -15.31 -9.85
C VAL A 14 -21.07 -16.53 -10.55
N LYS A 15 -22.00 -16.31 -11.49
CA LYS A 15 -22.83 -17.38 -12.10
C LYS A 15 -22.41 -17.81 -13.52
N HIS A 16 -21.26 -17.39 -14.06
CA HIS A 16 -20.86 -17.76 -15.44
C HIS A 16 -19.84 -18.89 -15.53
N SER A 17 -19.97 -19.70 -16.58
CA SER A 17 -19.05 -20.77 -16.97
C SER A 17 -17.73 -20.20 -17.49
N ASN A 18 -16.66 -20.99 -17.34
CA ASN A 18 -15.26 -20.56 -17.53
C ASN A 18 -14.90 -20.05 -18.94
N ASP A 19 -15.74 -20.28 -19.95
CA ASP A 19 -15.42 -20.02 -21.37
C ASP A 19 -16.09 -18.77 -21.98
N ALA A 20 -16.86 -18.01 -21.21
CA ALA A 20 -17.47 -16.79 -21.72
C ALA A 20 -16.43 -15.68 -21.95
N ILE A 21 -16.42 -15.08 -23.15
CA ILE A 21 -15.70 -13.83 -23.42
C ILE A 21 -16.44 -12.71 -22.69
N LEU A 22 -16.08 -12.51 -21.41
CA LEU A 22 -16.64 -11.45 -20.59
C LEU A 22 -16.01 -10.10 -20.95
N THR A 23 -16.80 -9.03 -20.86
CA THR A 23 -16.37 -7.66 -21.16
C THR A 23 -15.10 -7.29 -20.41
N ARG A 24 -14.16 -6.71 -21.17
CA ARG A 24 -12.88 -6.21 -20.67
C ARG A 24 -12.84 -4.71 -20.89
N ASN A 25 -12.50 -3.99 -19.84
CA ASN A 25 -12.32 -2.55 -19.88
C ASN A 25 -10.89 -2.23 -19.50
N ILE A 26 -10.35 -1.16 -20.07
CA ILE A 26 -9.06 -0.62 -19.65
C ILE A 26 -9.31 0.75 -19.05
N LEU A 27 -8.77 0.95 -17.86
CA LEU A 27 -8.70 2.25 -17.21
C LEU A 27 -7.27 2.76 -17.32
N HIS A 28 -7.13 4.01 -17.77
CA HIS A 28 -5.85 4.73 -17.85
C HIS A 28 -5.80 5.72 -16.70
N PHE A 29 -4.71 5.67 -15.94
CA PHE A 29 -4.45 6.55 -14.82
C PHE A 29 -3.16 7.34 -15.03
N SER A 30 -3.08 8.53 -14.44
CA SER A 30 -1.84 9.32 -14.40
C SER A 30 -0.74 8.65 -13.58
N SER A 31 -1.12 7.82 -12.59
CA SER A 31 -0.20 7.05 -11.76
C SER A 31 -0.87 5.83 -11.13
N ARG A 32 -0.07 4.93 -10.56
CA ARG A 32 -0.57 3.84 -9.69
C ARG A 32 -1.38 4.38 -8.51
N TYR A 33 -0.99 5.53 -7.95
CA TYR A 33 -1.65 6.10 -6.79
C TYR A 33 -3.08 6.54 -7.11
N ASP A 34 -3.30 7.14 -8.28
CA ASP A 34 -4.64 7.51 -8.73
C ASP A 34 -5.52 6.27 -8.92
N ALA A 35 -4.93 5.16 -9.39
CA ALA A 35 -5.63 3.87 -9.50
C ALA A 35 -6.00 3.27 -8.14
N ASP A 36 -5.12 3.39 -7.15
CA ASP A 36 -5.37 2.90 -5.79
C ASP A 36 -6.47 3.71 -5.11
N GLU A 37 -6.44 5.04 -5.24
CA GLU A 37 -7.50 5.93 -4.73
C GLU A 37 -8.84 5.66 -5.44
N PHE A 38 -8.83 5.47 -6.76
CA PHE A 38 -10.03 5.15 -7.53
C PHE A 38 -10.61 3.80 -7.11
N TYR A 39 -9.78 2.75 -7.01
CA TYR A 39 -10.20 1.42 -6.59
C TYR A 39 -10.90 1.45 -5.23
N ARG A 40 -10.33 2.19 -4.29
CA ARG A 40 -10.90 2.32 -2.95
C ARG A 40 -12.23 3.05 -2.95
N GLU A 41 -12.37 4.10 -3.76
CA GLU A 41 -13.65 4.80 -3.88
C GLU A 41 -14.75 3.86 -4.40
N ILE A 42 -14.47 3.13 -5.48
CA ILE A 42 -15.48 2.27 -6.09
C ILE A 42 -15.80 1.05 -5.23
N GLN A 43 -14.90 0.66 -4.31
CA GLN A 43 -15.12 -0.43 -3.36
C GLN A 43 -16.26 -0.13 -2.38
N VAL A 44 -16.42 1.13 -1.98
CA VAL A 44 -17.46 1.57 -1.03
C VAL A 44 -18.63 2.29 -1.72
N LEU A 45 -18.58 2.44 -3.04
CA LEU A 45 -19.60 3.14 -3.81
C LEU A 45 -20.96 2.47 -3.66
N GLN A 46 -21.95 3.27 -3.29
CA GLN A 46 -23.36 2.87 -3.23
C GLN A 46 -24.17 3.58 -4.30
N TYR A 47 -25.19 2.90 -4.82
CA TYR A 47 -26.17 3.46 -5.74
C TYR A 47 -27.54 2.87 -5.43
N ASN A 48 -28.54 3.73 -5.30
CA ASN A 48 -29.90 3.34 -4.86
C ASN A 48 -29.90 2.51 -3.57
N ASN A 49 -29.14 2.94 -2.55
CA ASN A 49 -29.02 2.29 -1.24
C ASN A 49 -28.48 0.84 -1.26
N ALA A 50 -27.77 0.46 -2.32
CA ALA A 50 -27.10 -0.83 -2.42
C ALA A 50 -25.64 -0.64 -2.89
N PRO A 51 -24.72 -1.56 -2.56
CA PRO A 51 -23.38 -1.56 -3.13
C PRO A 51 -23.45 -1.57 -4.66
N TYR A 52 -22.71 -0.65 -5.29
CA TYR A 52 -22.69 -0.54 -6.76
C TYR A 52 -22.10 -1.80 -7.40
N PHE A 53 -21.03 -2.32 -6.80
CA PHE A 53 -20.44 -3.61 -7.14
C PHE A 53 -20.87 -4.66 -6.11
N THR A 54 -21.50 -5.73 -6.59
CA THR A 54 -21.82 -6.91 -5.77
C THR A 54 -20.58 -7.72 -5.45
N ARG A 55 -19.55 -7.59 -6.30
CA ARG A 55 -18.21 -8.13 -6.09
C ARG A 55 -17.21 -7.17 -6.72
N LEU A 56 -16.15 -6.85 -5.99
CA LEU A 56 -14.99 -6.16 -6.54
C LEU A 56 -13.74 -6.80 -5.95
N VAL A 57 -12.89 -7.37 -6.80
CA VAL A 57 -11.69 -8.10 -6.40
C VAL A 57 -10.51 -7.57 -7.20
N ARG A 58 -9.46 -7.18 -6.48
CA ARG A 58 -8.18 -6.80 -7.06
C ARG A 58 -7.22 -7.97 -6.94
N SER A 59 -6.89 -8.59 -8.07
CA SER A 59 -5.95 -9.73 -8.09
C SER A 59 -4.50 -9.28 -8.24
N SER A 60 -4.30 -8.08 -8.81
CA SER A 60 -3.00 -7.40 -8.86
C SER A 60 -3.23 -5.88 -9.00
N PRO A 61 -2.17 -5.06 -8.84
CA PRO A 61 -2.29 -3.62 -9.03
C PRO A 61 -2.92 -3.20 -10.37
N GLN A 62 -2.75 -4.01 -11.41
CA GLN A 62 -3.21 -3.74 -12.78
C GLN A 62 -4.32 -4.70 -13.26
N PHE A 63 -4.82 -5.60 -12.40
CA PHE A 63 -5.86 -6.55 -12.78
C PHE A 63 -6.98 -6.64 -11.74
N TRP A 64 -8.13 -6.08 -12.11
CA TRP A 64 -9.32 -6.04 -11.27
C TRP A 64 -10.44 -6.85 -11.92
N CYS A 65 -11.25 -7.49 -11.07
CA CYS A 65 -12.42 -8.25 -11.44
C CYS A 65 -13.63 -7.69 -10.71
N TYR A 66 -14.78 -7.58 -11.37
CA TYR A 66 -16.00 -7.07 -10.75
C TYR A 66 -17.25 -7.85 -11.14
N ASP A 67 -18.28 -7.72 -10.32
CA ASP A 67 -19.68 -8.05 -10.62
C ASP A 67 -20.57 -6.91 -10.12
N SER A 68 -21.69 -6.68 -10.80
CA SER A 68 -22.61 -5.57 -10.48
C SER A 68 -24.01 -5.87 -11.00
N ALA A 69 -25.02 -5.32 -10.32
CA ALA A 69 -26.40 -5.29 -10.84
C ALA A 69 -26.52 -4.53 -12.18
N GLN A 70 -25.56 -3.65 -12.50
CA GLN A 70 -25.48 -2.96 -13.78
C GLN A 70 -24.78 -3.77 -14.89
N VAL A 71 -24.41 -5.03 -14.60
CA VAL A 71 -23.89 -6.02 -15.57
C VAL A 71 -22.61 -5.50 -16.26
N GLN A 72 -22.45 -5.77 -17.57
CA GLN A 72 -21.23 -5.52 -18.33
C GLN A 72 -20.88 -4.04 -18.49
N GLU A 73 -21.85 -3.14 -18.35
CA GLU A 73 -21.67 -1.70 -18.54
C GLU A 73 -21.34 -0.96 -17.25
N ALA A 74 -21.20 -1.65 -16.11
CA ALA A 74 -21.01 -1.00 -14.82
C ALA A 74 -19.85 0.01 -14.82
N ILE A 75 -18.69 -0.35 -15.39
CA ILE A 75 -17.55 0.58 -15.48
C ILE A 75 -17.87 1.79 -16.37
N HIS A 76 -18.51 1.58 -17.53
CA HIS A 76 -18.92 2.69 -18.41
C HIS A 76 -19.91 3.63 -17.71
N ARG A 77 -20.86 3.06 -16.98
CA ARG A 77 -21.90 3.80 -16.25
C ARG A 77 -21.36 4.63 -15.09
N LEU A 78 -20.24 4.24 -14.47
CA LEU A 78 -19.55 5.10 -13.49
C LEU A 78 -19.26 6.49 -14.05
N PHE A 79 -18.80 6.56 -15.31
CA PHE A 79 -18.46 7.81 -15.98
C PHE A 79 -19.70 8.50 -16.55
N LEU A 80 -20.58 7.74 -17.22
CA LEU A 80 -21.79 8.30 -17.83
C LEU A 80 -22.71 8.97 -16.80
N TRP A 81 -22.84 8.37 -15.61
CA TRP A 81 -23.66 8.90 -14.52
C TRP A 81 -22.88 9.78 -13.54
N ASN A 82 -21.62 10.09 -13.85
CA ASN A 82 -20.76 10.96 -13.05
C ASN A 82 -20.60 10.51 -11.58
N LEU A 83 -20.63 9.20 -11.32
CA LEU A 83 -20.54 8.63 -9.96
C LEU A 83 -19.12 8.73 -9.36
N VAL A 84 -18.11 8.99 -10.20
CA VAL A 84 -16.69 9.10 -9.83
C VAL A 84 -16.11 10.45 -10.26
N SER A 85 -16.92 11.51 -10.17
CA SER A 85 -16.62 12.86 -10.71
C SER A 85 -15.28 13.43 -10.25
N LYS A 86 -14.81 13.11 -9.04
CA LYS A 86 -13.52 13.54 -8.50
C LYS A 86 -12.30 12.99 -9.26
N PHE A 87 -12.51 11.95 -10.07
CA PHE A 87 -11.45 11.28 -10.82
C PHE A 87 -11.47 11.60 -12.32
N LYS A 88 -12.36 12.49 -12.78
CA LYS A 88 -12.56 12.80 -14.21
C LYS A 88 -11.28 13.26 -14.94
N ASP A 89 -10.36 13.89 -14.22
CA ASP A 89 -9.12 14.47 -14.77
C ASP A 89 -7.92 13.52 -14.65
N VAL A 90 -8.06 12.40 -13.94
CA VAL A 90 -6.97 11.43 -13.68
C VAL A 90 -7.28 10.01 -14.16
N VAL A 91 -8.49 9.77 -14.68
CA VAL A 91 -8.92 8.47 -15.21
C VAL A 91 -9.57 8.63 -16.58
N SER A 92 -9.08 7.86 -17.55
CA SER A 92 -9.75 7.69 -18.85
C SER A 92 -10.18 6.24 -19.04
N PHE A 93 -11.32 6.05 -19.70
CA PHE A 93 -11.94 4.75 -19.94
C PHE A 93 -11.83 4.35 -21.41
N ALA A 94 -11.41 3.12 -21.68
CA ALA A 94 -11.47 2.49 -22.99
C ALA A 94 -12.17 1.12 -22.90
N ASN A 95 -13.17 0.91 -23.75
CA ASN A 95 -13.84 -0.39 -23.87
C ASN A 95 -13.00 -1.30 -24.78
N ALA A 96 -12.53 -2.43 -24.26
CA ALA A 96 -11.63 -3.32 -24.99
C ALA A 96 -12.35 -4.37 -25.85
N ASN A 97 -13.69 -4.36 -25.93
CA ASN A 97 -14.45 -5.32 -26.72
C ASN A 97 -14.27 -5.14 -28.25
N GLN A 98 -13.55 -4.11 -28.71
CA GLN A 98 -13.44 -3.78 -30.14
C GLN A 98 -12.01 -3.80 -30.71
N ALA A 99 -10.97 -4.11 -29.95
CA ALA A 99 -9.61 -4.09 -30.49
C ALA A 99 -8.67 -5.12 -29.85
N GLN A 100 -7.81 -5.70 -30.70
CA GLN A 100 -6.65 -6.48 -30.29
C GLN A 100 -5.63 -5.53 -29.64
N TRP A 101 -5.80 -5.23 -28.36
CA TRP A 101 -4.81 -4.45 -27.62
C TRP A 101 -3.69 -5.37 -27.15
N ASN A 102 -2.53 -5.23 -27.78
CA ASN A 102 -1.27 -5.74 -27.24
C ASN A 102 -1.00 -4.97 -25.95
N SER A 103 -1.13 -5.63 -24.80
CA SER A 103 -0.86 -5.02 -23.50
C SER A 103 0.56 -4.44 -23.49
N SER A 104 0.68 -3.12 -23.58
CA SER A 104 1.93 -2.44 -23.31
C SER A 104 2.20 -2.58 -21.81
N SER A 105 3.04 -3.55 -21.49
CA SER A 105 3.45 -3.90 -20.14
C SER A 105 4.34 -2.81 -19.55
N ASN A 106 3.77 -1.67 -19.20
CA ASN A 106 4.32 -0.88 -18.09
C ASN A 106 3.90 -1.60 -16.81
N SER A 107 4.48 -2.77 -16.57
CA SER A 107 4.35 -3.46 -15.30
C SER A 107 5.01 -2.56 -14.26
N VAL A 108 4.20 -1.82 -13.50
CA VAL A 108 4.75 -1.11 -12.34
C VAL A 108 5.06 -2.17 -11.30
N THR A 109 6.34 -2.32 -11.01
CA THR A 109 6.86 -3.26 -10.01
C THR A 109 6.31 -2.95 -8.63
N GLY A 110 5.86 -3.97 -7.90
CA GLY A 110 5.58 -3.91 -6.46
C GLY A 110 4.23 -4.54 -6.08
N PRO A 111 4.17 -5.35 -5.02
CA PRO A 111 2.94 -6.01 -4.57
C PRO A 111 1.86 -5.00 -4.16
N ASP A 112 0.61 -5.44 -4.08
CA ASP A 112 -0.43 -4.66 -3.41
C ASP A 112 -0.11 -4.58 -1.92
N TRP A 113 -0.16 -3.36 -1.39
CA TRP A 113 -0.01 -3.11 0.04
C TRP A 113 -1.39 -3.14 0.65
N VAL A 114 -1.71 -4.20 1.37
CA VAL A 114 -2.99 -4.39 2.05
C VAL A 114 -2.86 -4.14 3.56
N GLY A 115 -3.88 -3.52 4.13
CA GLY A 115 -3.97 -3.32 5.58
C GLY A 115 -4.01 -4.66 6.31
N GLY A 116 -3.26 -4.77 7.41
CA GLY A 116 -3.06 -5.99 8.18
C GLY A 116 -2.01 -6.95 7.59
N GLY A 117 -1.45 -6.64 6.42
CA GLY A 117 -0.37 -7.43 5.82
C GLY A 117 0.94 -7.31 6.62
N SER A 118 1.80 -8.31 6.46
CA SER A 118 3.13 -8.36 7.08
C SER A 118 4.22 -8.32 6.02
N TYR A 119 5.13 -7.37 6.14
CA TYR A 119 6.09 -7.02 5.09
C TYR A 119 7.50 -6.85 5.65
N PHE A 120 8.49 -7.04 4.80
CA PHE A 120 9.80 -6.43 5.01
C PHE A 120 9.79 -5.01 4.47
N ILE A 121 10.48 -4.09 5.12
CA ILE A 121 10.64 -2.70 4.65
C ILE A 121 12.06 -2.55 4.12
N ARG A 122 12.21 -2.22 2.83
CA ARG A 122 13.51 -2.09 2.17
C ARG A 122 13.69 -0.73 1.51
N ASN A 123 14.94 -0.30 1.36
CA ASN A 123 15.25 0.92 0.64
C ASN A 123 15.05 0.70 -0.86
N ARG A 124 14.35 1.63 -1.52
CA ARG A 124 14.02 1.53 -2.95
C ARG A 124 15.23 1.72 -3.87
N ARG A 125 16.18 2.58 -3.46
CA ARG A 125 17.40 2.89 -4.24
C ARG A 125 18.53 1.89 -3.96
N GLN A 126 18.53 1.32 -2.76
CA GLN A 126 19.49 0.31 -2.32
C GLN A 126 18.73 -0.93 -1.82
N PRO A 127 18.24 -1.81 -2.72
CA PRO A 127 17.32 -2.90 -2.38
C PRO A 127 17.87 -3.95 -1.40
N ASN A 128 19.18 -3.96 -1.16
CA ASN A 128 19.82 -4.82 -0.18
C ASN A 128 19.66 -4.29 1.26
N LEU A 129 19.31 -3.02 1.46
CA LEU A 129 19.13 -2.44 2.80
C LEU A 129 17.70 -2.63 3.31
N TYR A 130 17.58 -3.31 4.43
CA TYR A 130 16.31 -3.60 5.10
C TYR A 130 16.24 -2.97 6.48
N TRP A 131 15.02 -2.68 6.92
CA TRP A 131 14.74 -2.35 8.32
C TRP A 131 14.98 -3.58 9.20
N TRP A 132 15.68 -3.37 10.30
CA TRP A 132 16.03 -4.42 11.25
C TRP A 132 15.98 -3.89 12.68
N VAL A 133 15.32 -4.64 13.56
CA VAL A 133 15.27 -4.33 14.98
C VAL A 133 16.54 -4.84 15.66
N HIS A 134 17.26 -3.94 16.33
CA HIS A 134 18.30 -4.30 17.28
C HIS A 134 18.02 -3.60 18.61
N ASP A 135 18.00 -4.36 19.69
CA ASP A 135 17.51 -3.89 20.99
C ASP A 135 16.15 -3.20 20.82
N THR A 136 16.02 -1.95 21.25
CA THR A 136 14.79 -1.18 21.13
C THR A 136 14.80 -0.20 19.95
N HIS A 137 15.78 -0.28 19.05
CA HIS A 137 15.97 0.67 17.95
C HIS A 137 15.78 0.01 16.58
N ILE A 138 15.37 0.81 15.59
CA ILE A 138 15.30 0.34 14.20
C ILE A 138 16.54 0.82 13.44
N HIS A 139 17.25 -0.12 12.86
CA HIS A 139 18.45 0.08 12.07
C HIS A 139 18.22 -0.33 10.62
N THR A 140 19.17 0.00 9.76
CA THR A 140 19.28 -0.66 8.45
C THR A 140 20.33 -1.77 8.49
N SER A 141 20.12 -2.83 7.71
CA SER A 141 21.08 -3.92 7.56
C SER A 141 20.97 -4.55 6.17
N GLU A 142 22.09 -5.03 5.64
CA GLU A 142 22.12 -5.83 4.41
C GLU A 142 21.96 -7.33 4.67
N GLN A 143 22.26 -7.77 5.89
CA GLN A 143 22.33 -9.18 6.27
C GLN A 143 21.14 -9.62 7.14
N ARG A 144 20.45 -8.67 7.75
CA ARG A 144 19.34 -8.92 8.67
C ARG A 144 18.12 -8.09 8.28
N ARG A 145 16.94 -8.61 8.57
CA ARG A 145 15.66 -7.98 8.28
C ARG A 145 14.62 -8.39 9.30
N THR A 146 13.76 -7.46 9.67
CA THR A 146 12.63 -7.70 10.56
C THR A 146 11.34 -7.54 9.76
N LYS A 147 10.35 -8.41 10.01
CA LYS A 147 9.00 -8.24 9.44
C LYS A 147 8.20 -7.30 10.33
N PHE A 148 7.43 -6.44 9.67
CA PHE A 148 6.51 -5.51 10.30
C PHE A 148 5.12 -5.75 9.76
N ARG A 149 4.12 -5.68 10.62
CA ARG A 149 2.73 -5.67 10.24
C ARG A 149 2.26 -4.22 10.13
N ILE A 150 1.62 -3.91 9.00
CA ILE A 150 1.12 -2.57 8.70
C ILE A 150 -0.39 -2.61 8.81
N GLN A 151 -0.94 -2.06 9.90
CA GLN A 151 -2.37 -2.06 10.16
C GLN A 151 -2.95 -0.70 9.86
N GLN A 152 -4.08 -0.65 9.16
CA GLN A 152 -4.80 0.60 9.01
C GLN A 152 -5.49 0.97 10.33
N VAL A 153 -5.35 2.22 10.76
CA VAL A 153 -6.15 2.77 11.86
C VAL A 153 -7.56 2.96 11.33
N ILE A 154 -8.47 2.06 11.72
CA ILE A 154 -9.85 2.07 11.24
C ILE A 154 -10.55 3.31 11.83
N HIS A 155 -10.83 4.31 11.00
CA HIS A 155 -11.99 5.17 11.22
C HIS A 155 -13.23 4.38 10.81
N SER A 156 -14.25 4.42 11.67
CA SER A 156 -15.45 3.58 11.78
C SER A 156 -16.33 3.37 10.53
N ASP A 157 -15.90 3.78 9.33
CA ASP A 157 -16.73 3.80 8.12
C ASP A 157 -16.33 2.74 7.08
N SER A 158 -15.34 1.90 7.36
CA SER A 158 -14.94 0.79 6.46
C SER A 158 -15.86 -0.41 6.65
N GLY A 159 -17.08 -0.29 6.11
CA GLY A 159 -18.06 -1.36 6.07
C GLY A 159 -17.50 -2.62 5.40
N SER A 160 -17.55 -3.74 6.13
CA SER A 160 -17.83 -5.12 5.68
C SER A 160 -17.49 -5.52 4.22
N GLY A 161 -16.35 -5.10 3.70
CA GLY A 161 -15.81 -5.64 2.45
C GLY A 161 -15.18 -7.00 2.70
N CYS A 162 -15.41 -7.99 1.84
CA CYS A 162 -14.83 -9.33 1.95
C CYS A 162 -13.29 -9.38 1.80
N CYS A 163 -12.61 -8.25 1.60
CA CYS A 163 -11.16 -8.19 1.39
C CYS A 163 -10.53 -7.04 2.20
N PRO A 164 -9.32 -7.22 2.77
CA PRO A 164 -8.59 -6.14 3.41
C PRO A 164 -8.40 -4.95 2.45
N PRO A 165 -8.55 -3.70 2.91
CA PRO A 165 -8.42 -2.53 2.06
C PRO A 165 -6.97 -2.38 1.56
N VAL A 166 -6.82 -1.95 0.31
CA VAL A 166 -5.54 -1.50 -0.22
C VAL A 166 -5.15 -0.21 0.48
N LEU A 167 -3.92 -0.16 0.99
CA LEU A 167 -3.33 1.01 1.62
C LEU A 167 -3.04 2.08 0.57
N ILE A 168 -3.59 3.26 0.81
CA ILE A 168 -3.32 4.48 0.04
C ILE A 168 -2.52 5.46 0.88
N ARG A 169 -1.79 6.38 0.23
CA ARG A 169 -0.86 7.32 0.88
C ARG A 169 -1.44 8.08 2.07
N LYS A 170 -2.72 8.47 1.97
CA LYS A 170 -3.43 9.26 2.99
C LYS A 170 -3.89 8.44 4.19
N ASP A 171 -3.78 7.11 4.14
CA ASP A 171 -4.24 6.26 5.24
C ASP A 171 -3.43 6.49 6.50
N LYS A 172 -4.13 6.48 7.63
CA LYS A 172 -3.50 6.35 8.93
C LYS A 172 -3.19 4.89 9.20
N ILE A 173 -1.96 4.60 9.63
CA ILE A 173 -1.49 3.25 9.90
C ILE A 173 -0.74 3.16 11.23
N THR A 174 -0.68 1.97 11.79
CA THR A 174 0.28 1.57 12.81
C THR A 174 1.24 0.54 12.24
N VAL A 175 2.46 0.51 12.79
CA VAL A 175 3.52 -0.42 12.37
C VAL A 175 3.92 -1.23 13.59
N ASP A 176 3.51 -2.50 13.66
CA ASP A 176 3.91 -3.42 14.72
C ASP A 176 4.96 -4.43 14.25
N VAL A 177 5.80 -4.86 15.18
CA VAL A 177 6.87 -5.82 14.91
C VAL A 177 6.34 -7.24 15.00
N ILE A 178 6.70 -8.08 14.03
CA ILE A 178 6.47 -9.52 14.07
C ILE A 178 7.58 -10.17 14.94
N PRO A 179 7.29 -10.58 16.18
CA PRO A 179 8.31 -10.94 17.17
C PRO A 179 9.22 -12.08 16.72
N GLU A 180 8.71 -13.02 15.92
CA GLU A 180 9.44 -14.19 15.42
C GLU A 180 10.64 -13.81 14.52
N THR A 181 10.68 -12.56 14.06
CA THR A 181 11.76 -12.05 13.19
C THR A 181 12.74 -11.14 13.91
N VAL A 182 12.62 -11.00 15.24
CA VAL A 182 13.55 -10.22 16.04
C VAL A 182 14.53 -11.17 16.74
N THR A 183 15.82 -10.94 16.49
CA THR A 183 16.90 -11.77 17.03
C THR A 183 17.33 -11.37 18.45
N SER A 184 16.89 -10.20 18.95
CA SER A 184 17.20 -9.72 20.30
C SER A 184 16.04 -10.01 21.26
N GLY A 185 16.33 -10.18 22.55
CA GLY A 185 15.32 -10.32 23.61
C GLY A 185 14.51 -9.05 23.88
N ALA A 186 14.57 -8.06 22.99
CA ALA A 186 13.99 -6.74 23.18
C ALA A 186 12.47 -6.68 22.99
N VAL A 187 11.89 -7.70 22.35
CA VAL A 187 10.43 -7.87 22.26
C VAL A 187 9.98 -8.78 23.41
N ALA A 188 10.07 -8.26 24.64
CA ALA A 188 9.57 -8.94 25.83
C ALA A 188 8.20 -8.35 26.22
N GLY A 189 7.14 -9.13 26.04
CA GLY A 189 5.79 -8.81 26.51
C GLY A 189 5.01 -7.86 25.59
N GLY A 190 3.97 -8.39 24.95
CA GLY A 190 2.98 -7.63 24.19
C GLY A 190 3.43 -7.16 22.81
N THR A 191 2.50 -6.55 22.08
CA THR A 191 2.75 -5.96 20.76
C THR A 191 3.65 -4.74 20.89
N GLN A 192 4.74 -4.70 20.12
CA GLN A 192 5.67 -3.57 20.04
C GLN A 192 5.45 -2.83 18.73
N PHE A 193 5.30 -1.51 18.82
CA PHE A 193 5.07 -0.62 17.70
C PHE A 193 6.31 0.21 17.41
N VAL A 194 6.55 0.49 16.13
CA VAL A 194 7.55 1.48 15.71
C VAL A 194 7.02 2.86 16.03
N SER A 195 7.80 3.63 16.78
CA SER A 195 7.48 5.00 17.20
C SER A 195 8.72 5.90 17.13
N ILE A 196 8.49 7.20 17.24
CA ILE A 196 9.55 8.21 17.27
C ILE A 196 9.92 8.47 18.73
N ARG A 197 11.18 8.20 19.13
CA ARG A 197 11.63 8.21 20.55
C ARG A 197 11.41 9.55 21.26
N ASN A 198 11.74 10.66 20.60
CA ASN A 198 11.52 12.04 21.06
C ASN A 198 11.75 13.03 19.89
N SER A 199 11.24 14.25 20.03
CA SER A 199 11.38 15.33 19.01
C SER A 199 12.83 15.74 18.72
N ASN A 200 13.75 15.43 19.64
CA ASN A 200 15.15 15.89 19.56
C ASN A 200 16.05 14.89 18.82
N SER A 201 15.84 13.59 18.99
CA SER A 201 16.62 12.56 18.29
C SER A 201 15.98 12.15 16.97
N ASN A 202 14.64 12.19 16.91
CA ASN A 202 13.81 11.63 15.86
C ASN A 202 14.12 10.16 15.52
N CYS A 203 14.83 9.43 16.38
CA CYS A 203 15.19 8.04 16.13
C CYS A 203 13.96 7.13 16.20
N LEU A 204 13.90 6.15 15.31
CA LEU A 204 12.88 5.12 15.34
C LEU A 204 13.20 4.09 16.43
N THR A 205 12.21 3.81 17.28
CA THR A 205 12.34 2.92 18.42
C THR A 205 11.08 2.07 18.58
N LEU A 206 11.16 1.03 19.40
CA LEU A 206 10.03 0.20 19.79
C LEU A 206 9.37 0.72 21.06
N THR A 207 8.05 0.79 21.04
CA THR A 207 7.24 1.12 22.21
C THR A 207 6.02 0.21 22.31
N ASN A 208 5.42 0.13 23.49
CA ASN A 208 4.16 -0.60 23.71
C ASN A 208 2.91 0.21 23.34
N LYS A 209 3.07 1.42 22.79
CA LYS A 209 1.95 2.29 22.39
C LYS A 209 1.95 2.45 20.87
N PRO A 210 0.81 2.31 20.20
CA PRO A 210 0.73 2.55 18.77
C PRO A 210 1.11 4.02 18.47
N HIS A 211 1.84 4.20 17.38
CA HIS A 211 2.10 5.49 16.79
C HIS A 211 1.33 5.59 15.48
N ASP A 212 0.60 6.69 15.30
CA ASP A 212 -0.21 6.93 14.12
C ASP A 212 0.65 7.58 13.03
N TRP A 213 1.00 6.80 12.01
CA TRP A 213 1.68 7.27 10.82
C TRP A 213 0.65 7.59 9.74
N THR A 214 0.97 8.49 8.80
CA THR A 214 0.41 8.35 7.45
C THR A 214 1.17 7.28 6.68
N PHE A 215 0.50 6.54 5.81
CA PHE A 215 1.19 5.53 5.02
C PHE A 215 2.27 6.14 4.11
N GLU A 216 2.05 7.37 3.64
CA GLU A 216 3.05 8.14 2.90
C GLU A 216 4.32 8.44 3.71
N GLU A 217 4.20 8.79 5.00
CA GLU A 217 5.36 9.03 5.89
C GLU A 217 6.32 7.83 5.88
N LEU A 218 5.79 6.62 5.86
CA LEU A 218 6.58 5.40 5.91
C LEU A 218 7.40 5.18 4.62
N ILE A 219 6.79 5.44 3.46
CA ILE A 219 7.34 5.05 2.15
C ILE A 219 8.03 6.19 1.39
N ASN A 220 7.74 7.46 1.74
CA ASN A 220 8.14 8.61 0.93
C ASN A 220 8.92 9.66 1.72
N LYS A 221 10.25 9.48 1.79
CA LYS A 221 11.24 10.50 2.20
C LYS A 221 11.08 11.11 3.60
N GLN A 222 10.25 10.52 4.46
CA GLN A 222 10.15 10.94 5.86
C GLN A 222 10.85 10.00 6.83
N VAL A 223 11.39 8.88 6.36
CA VAL A 223 12.32 8.06 7.13
C VAL A 223 13.66 8.06 6.41
N GLY A 224 14.72 8.46 7.09
CA GLY A 224 16.09 8.45 6.57
C GLY A 224 17.00 7.60 7.44
N VAL A 225 18.25 7.49 6.99
CA VAL A 225 19.31 6.79 7.72
C VAL A 225 20.31 7.82 8.28
N ARG A 226 20.56 7.75 9.60
CA ARG A 226 21.68 8.45 10.23
C ARG A 226 22.88 7.50 10.30
N TRP A 227 23.98 7.94 9.69
CA TRP A 227 25.27 7.26 9.71
C TRP A 227 26.20 7.96 10.72
N GLY A 228 26.94 7.20 11.54
CA GLY A 228 28.04 7.76 12.34
C GLY A 228 28.12 7.30 13.81
N ASN A 229 29.07 7.90 14.54
CA ASN A 229 29.52 7.52 15.88
C ASN A 229 28.65 8.08 17.03
N GLU A 230 27.59 8.84 16.73
CA GLU A 230 26.70 9.48 17.72
C GLU A 230 25.58 8.55 18.21
N ILE A 231 25.67 7.26 17.92
CA ILE A 231 24.72 6.23 18.38
C ILE A 231 25.41 5.49 19.53
N PRO A 232 24.88 5.53 20.77
CA PRO A 232 25.51 4.86 21.90
C PRO A 232 25.55 3.34 21.70
N GLU A 233 26.77 2.87 21.41
CA GLU A 233 27.39 1.55 21.57
C GLU A 233 26.60 0.24 21.38
N GLU A 234 27.18 -0.65 20.55
CA GLU A 234 27.89 -1.84 21.04
C GLU A 234 29.05 -2.16 20.06
N LYS A 235 30.29 -2.19 20.57
CA LYS A 235 31.48 -2.82 19.96
C LYS A 235 31.77 -2.51 18.48
N GLY A 236 32.26 -1.30 18.20
CA GLY A 236 33.14 -1.04 17.05
C GLY A 236 32.53 -1.08 15.64
N GLN A 237 31.20 -1.21 15.51
CA GLN A 237 30.51 -0.99 14.23
C GLN A 237 29.39 0.03 14.44
N ALA A 238 29.56 1.22 13.88
CA ALA A 238 28.47 2.19 13.78
C ALA A 238 27.35 1.58 12.94
N ARG A 239 26.24 1.22 13.58
CA ARG A 239 25.09 0.65 12.89
C ARG A 239 24.19 1.78 12.40
N PRO A 240 23.89 1.87 11.10
CA PRO A 240 23.02 2.91 10.57
C PRO A 240 21.65 2.89 11.26
N LEU A 241 21.28 3.98 11.89
CA LEU A 241 20.04 4.12 12.67
C LEU A 241 18.98 4.80 11.82
N LEU A 242 17.76 4.29 11.86
CA LEU A 242 16.64 4.95 11.20
C LEU A 242 16.14 6.14 12.01
N VAL A 243 15.87 7.22 11.31
CA VAL A 243 15.40 8.48 11.87
C VAL A 243 14.23 9.03 11.06
N PHE A 244 13.26 9.60 11.75
CA PHE A 244 12.16 10.34 11.16
C PHE A 244 12.61 11.75 10.76
N MET A 245 12.24 12.18 9.55
CA MET A 245 12.64 13.43 8.91
C MET A 245 11.42 14.09 8.27
N PRO A 246 10.56 14.79 9.04
CA PRO A 246 9.26 15.26 8.56
C PRO A 246 9.33 16.25 7.40
N ASN A 247 10.48 16.91 7.20
CA ASN A 247 10.67 17.93 6.17
C ASN A 247 11.19 17.35 4.82
N GLY A 248 11.04 16.04 4.59
CA GLY A 248 11.30 15.41 3.27
C GLY A 248 12.77 15.15 2.94
N GLY A 249 13.63 15.04 3.96
CA GLY A 249 15.07 14.77 3.81
C GLY A 249 15.47 13.29 3.86
N GLY A 250 14.51 12.37 4.03
CA GLY A 250 14.75 10.95 4.17
C GLY A 250 14.85 10.18 2.85
N ASP A 251 14.89 8.87 2.98
CA ASP A 251 15.02 7.90 1.90
C ASP A 251 13.65 7.43 1.36
N GLU A 252 13.68 6.77 0.20
CA GLU A 252 12.51 6.11 -0.37
C GLU A 252 12.49 4.64 0.05
N TRP A 253 11.38 4.21 0.65
CA TRP A 253 11.19 2.85 1.16
C TRP A 253 10.03 2.16 0.46
N GLU A 254 10.04 0.83 0.46
CA GLU A 254 8.93 0.03 -0.06
C GLU A 254 8.68 -1.22 0.78
N LEU A 255 7.41 -1.64 0.82
CA LEU A 255 6.99 -2.88 1.47
C LEU A 255 7.13 -4.06 0.50
N CYS A 256 7.73 -5.14 0.99
CA CYS A 256 8.04 -6.38 0.26
C CYS A 256 7.43 -7.61 0.93
#